data_AF-A0A9W8I4L4-F1
#
_entry.id   AF-A0A9W8I4L4-F1
#
_cell.length_a   1.000
_cell.length_b   1.000
_cell.length_c   1.000
_cell.angle_alpha   90.00
_cell.angle_beta   90.00
_cell.angle_gamma   90.00
#
_symmetry.space_group_name_H-M   'P 1'
#
loop_
_entity.id
_entity.type
_entity.pdbx_description
1 polymer ?
#
loop_
_entity_poly.entity_id
_entity_poly.type
_entity_poly.pdbx_seq_one_letter_code
_entity_poly.pdbx_strand_id
1 'polypeptide(L)'
;MIEDKAKQLEVKTLENEEEDLSALEIFCQRSLSVFIFQRVWAAKEVGRLLKSESKEVGLGILVPIAMQLAEDHELFVRETMAQELLPVLQYYFENKRHAEEISKRVAATKAEAQTSALHSESTSSTSSESDEDATAEENGDDDDTATEKPLPAVPKRNV
;
A
#
# COMPACT_ATOMS: atom_id res chain seq x y z
N MET A 1 3.66 42.85 13.07
CA MET A 1 3.89 41.44 13.47
C MET A 1 3.87 41.42 14.99
N ILE A 2 2.84 40.84 15.61
CA ILE A 2 2.86 40.60 17.06
C ILE A 2 3.60 39.28 17.23
N GLU A 3 4.82 39.33 17.74
CA GLU A 3 5.62 38.15 18.02
C GLU A 3 5.02 37.42 19.22
N ASP A 4 4.51 36.21 18.95
CA ASP A 4 3.93 35.35 19.97
C ASP A 4 5.04 34.68 20.77
N LYS A 5 5.39 35.30 21.90
CA LYS A 5 6.51 34.88 22.77
C LYS A 5 6.40 33.42 23.23
N ALA A 6 5.18 32.89 23.35
CA ALA A 6 4.95 31.49 23.72
C ALA A 6 5.44 30.54 22.63
N LYS A 7 5.14 30.83 21.36
CA LYS A 7 5.60 30.03 20.21
C LYS A 7 7.10 30.11 20.01
N GLN A 8 7.72 31.26 20.26
CA GLN A 8 9.18 31.40 20.17
C GLN A 8 9.92 30.67 21.29
N LEU A 9 9.36 30.67 22.51
CA LEU A 9 9.93 29.91 23.61
C LEU A 9 9.90 28.41 23.29
N GLU A 10 8.79 27.95 22.73
CA GLU A 10 8.58 26.56 22.36
C GLU A 10 9.56 26.06 21.28
N VAL A 11 9.74 26.83 20.19
CA VAL A 11 10.71 26.50 19.14
C VAL A 11 12.13 26.37 19.70
N LYS A 12 12.52 27.26 20.61
CA LYS A 12 13.86 27.22 21.22
C LYS A 12 14.05 26.05 22.18
N THR A 13 13.01 25.60 22.88
CA THR A 13 13.07 24.37 23.67
C THR A 13 13.19 23.13 22.79
N LEU A 14 12.47 23.09 21.66
CA LEU A 14 12.54 21.97 20.71
C LEU A 14 13.91 21.82 20.08
N GLU A 15 14.51 22.92 19.61
CA GLU A 15 15.82 22.87 18.94
C GLU A 15 16.94 22.32 19.84
N ASN A 16 16.84 22.50 21.16
CA ASN A 16 17.84 22.00 22.11
C ASN A 16 17.59 20.55 22.58
N GLU A 17 16.35 20.07 22.54
CA GLU A 17 15.99 18.70 22.99
C GLU A 17 16.14 17.67 21.87
N GLU A 18 16.18 18.10 20.61
CA GLU A 18 16.13 17.22 19.43
C GLU A 18 17.50 16.95 18.78
N GLU A 19 18.59 17.61 19.23
CA GLU A 19 19.91 17.48 18.59
C GLU A 19 20.44 16.03 18.51
N ASP A 20 20.04 15.17 19.45
CA ASP A 20 20.50 13.78 19.55
C ASP A 20 19.41 12.73 19.24
N LEU A 21 18.21 13.14 18.87
CA LEU A 21 17.06 12.23 18.68
C LEU A 21 16.89 11.79 17.22
N SER A 22 16.55 10.53 17.03
CA SER A 22 16.12 10.03 15.72
C SER A 22 14.76 10.61 15.31
N ALA A 23 14.47 10.61 14.01
CA ALA A 23 13.19 11.12 13.50
C ALA A 23 11.96 10.43 14.13
N LEU A 24 12.08 9.15 14.47
CA LEU A 24 11.03 8.40 15.14
C LEU A 24 10.87 8.84 16.60
N GLU A 25 11.96 9.09 17.32
CA GLU A 25 11.92 9.58 18.70
C GLU A 25 11.34 10.99 18.77
N ILE A 26 11.75 11.87 17.87
CA ILE A 26 11.18 13.22 17.73
C ILE A 26 9.67 13.13 17.49
N PHE A 27 9.24 12.24 16.60
CA PHE A 27 7.83 12.00 16.35
C PHE A 27 7.08 11.52 17.60
N CYS A 28 7.61 10.52 18.29
CA CYS A 28 7.02 9.99 19.52
C CYS A 28 6.88 11.10 20.57
N GLN A 29 7.92 11.89 20.80
CA GLN A 29 7.89 13.00 21.75
C GLN A 29 6.84 14.05 21.37
N ARG A 30 6.85 14.51 20.12
CA ARG A 30 5.91 15.54 19.65
C ARG A 30 4.45 15.07 19.65
N SER A 31 4.20 13.78 19.45
CA SER A 31 2.85 13.19 19.52
C SER A 31 2.22 13.28 20.92
N LEU A 32 3.06 13.33 21.96
CA LEU A 32 2.65 13.42 23.37
C LEU A 32 2.77 14.84 23.93
N SER A 33 3.15 15.80 23.10
CA SER A 33 3.40 17.16 23.54
C SER A 33 2.14 17.83 24.08
N VAL A 34 2.31 18.67 25.10
CA VAL A 34 1.25 19.56 25.59
C VAL A 34 0.85 20.61 24.55
N PHE A 35 1.74 20.91 23.62
CA PHE A 35 1.53 21.94 22.63
C PHE A 35 0.84 21.41 21.36
N ILE A 36 -0.26 22.07 21.00
CA ILE A 36 -1.15 21.64 19.92
C ILE A 36 -0.40 21.52 18.58
N PHE A 37 0.48 22.48 18.26
CA PHE A 37 1.13 22.47 16.95
C PHE A 37 2.12 21.31 16.79
N GLN A 38 2.73 20.83 17.87
CA GLN A 38 3.63 19.68 17.82
C GLN A 38 2.84 18.40 17.53
N ARG A 39 1.67 18.26 18.14
CA ARG A 39 0.76 17.14 17.85
C ARG A 39 0.18 17.23 16.43
N VAL A 40 -0.13 18.43 15.95
CA VAL A 40 -0.51 18.66 14.54
C VAL A 40 0.64 18.28 13.59
N TRP A 41 1.88 18.64 13.93
CA TRP A 41 3.05 18.23 13.15
C TRP A 41 3.19 16.71 13.12
N ALA A 42 3.06 16.04 14.27
CA ALA A 42 3.10 14.58 14.36
C ALA A 42 1.99 13.95 13.50
N ALA A 43 0.76 14.49 13.55
CA ALA A 43 -0.35 14.01 12.73
C ALA A 43 -0.03 14.07 11.22
N LYS A 44 0.68 15.11 10.74
CA LYS A 44 1.15 15.19 9.34
C LYS A 44 2.26 14.21 9.02
N GLU A 45 3.11 13.94 10.00
CA GLU A 45 4.32 13.15 9.79
C GLU A 45 4.07 11.64 9.78
N VAL A 46 3.03 11.18 10.47
CA VAL A 46 2.74 9.75 10.65
C VAL A 46 2.52 9.02 9.31
N GLY A 47 1.90 9.68 8.32
CA GLY A 47 1.70 9.10 6.99
C GLY A 47 3.00 8.89 6.22
N ARG A 48 4.02 9.73 6.46
CA ARG A 48 5.37 9.56 5.90
C ARG A 48 6.09 8.41 6.60
N LEU A 49 6.06 8.38 7.94
CA LEU A 49 6.74 7.36 8.74
C LEU A 49 6.16 5.95 8.48
N LEU A 50 4.84 5.83 8.34
CA LEU A 50 4.20 4.56 7.99
C LEU A 50 4.66 3.99 6.63
N LYS A 51 5.18 4.83 5.74
CA LYS A 51 5.72 4.42 4.43
C LYS A 51 7.22 4.14 4.47
N SER A 52 7.97 4.75 5.39
CA SER A 52 9.44 4.62 5.46
C SER A 52 9.92 3.58 6.46
N GLU A 53 9.17 3.33 7.53
CA GLU A 53 9.58 2.43 8.61
C GLU A 53 9.24 0.96 8.33
N SER A 54 9.85 0.05 9.10
CA SER A 54 9.54 -1.37 9.02
C SER A 54 8.08 -1.63 9.40
N LYS A 55 7.54 -2.76 8.92
CA LYS A 55 6.17 -3.17 9.28
C LYS A 55 6.00 -3.38 10.77
N GLU A 56 7.03 -3.85 11.49
CA GLU A 56 6.96 -4.00 12.95
C GLU A 56 6.84 -2.64 13.64
N VAL A 57 7.65 -1.65 13.24
CA VAL A 57 7.58 -0.28 13.78
C VAL A 57 6.25 0.38 13.41
N GLY A 58 5.80 0.21 12.17
CA GLY A 58 4.54 0.73 11.69
C GLY A 58 3.34 0.24 12.50
N LEU A 59 3.21 -1.08 12.66
CA LEU A 59 2.08 -1.67 13.38
C LEU A 59 2.22 -1.58 14.90
N GLY A 60 3.44 -1.67 15.43
CA GLY A 60 3.69 -1.71 16.87
C GLY A 60 3.75 -0.34 17.55
N ILE A 61 4.13 0.71 16.81
CA ILE A 61 4.36 2.05 17.38
C ILE A 61 3.51 3.10 16.66
N LEU A 62 3.63 3.20 15.33
CA LEU A 62 3.03 4.31 14.59
C LEU A 62 1.50 4.23 14.54
N VAL A 63 0.92 3.03 14.35
CA VAL A 63 -0.54 2.86 14.32
C VAL A 63 -1.20 3.22 15.66
N PRO A 64 -0.72 2.72 16.83
CA PRO A 64 -1.24 3.18 18.12
C PRO A 64 -1.20 4.70 18.31
N ILE A 65 -0.09 5.35 17.93
CA ILE A 65 0.05 6.81 18.03
C ILE A 65 -0.92 7.51 17.06
N ALA A 66 -1.08 7.00 15.83
CA ALA A 66 -2.04 7.52 14.87
C ALA A 66 -3.48 7.48 15.40
N MET A 67 -3.86 6.36 16.06
CA MET A 67 -5.17 6.22 16.70
C MET A 67 -5.33 7.23 17.85
N GLN A 68 -4.31 7.39 18.68
CA GLN A 68 -4.32 8.38 19.76
C GLN A 68 -4.51 9.82 19.23
N LEU A 69 -3.81 10.19 18.16
CA LEU A 69 -3.94 11.52 17.53
C LEU A 69 -5.31 11.71 16.85
N ALA A 70 -5.92 10.63 16.35
CA ALA A 70 -7.28 10.67 15.80
C ALA A 70 -8.34 10.91 16.88
N GLU A 71 -8.02 10.57 18.13
CA GLU A 71 -8.87 10.77 19.32
C GLU A 71 -8.45 12.00 20.16
N ASP A 72 -7.58 12.86 19.63
CA ASP A 72 -7.05 14.02 20.37
C ASP A 72 -8.18 14.95 20.89
N HIS A 73 -7.93 15.61 22.01
CA HIS A 73 -8.87 16.56 22.60
C HIS A 73 -9.04 17.81 21.72
N GLU A 74 -8.00 18.19 20.98
CA GLU A 74 -8.00 19.35 20.11
C GLU A 74 -8.55 19.03 18.73
N LEU A 75 -9.54 19.82 18.30
CA LEU A 75 -10.19 19.64 17.01
C LEU A 75 -9.19 19.70 15.84
N PHE A 76 -8.22 20.61 15.90
CA PHE A 76 -7.21 20.80 14.85
C PHE A 76 -6.32 19.57 14.66
N VAL A 77 -5.97 18.87 15.74
CA VAL A 77 -5.16 17.64 15.66
C VAL A 77 -5.98 16.54 15.01
N ARG A 78 -7.22 16.34 15.44
CA ARG A 78 -8.14 15.34 14.85
C ARG A 78 -8.40 15.60 13.37
N GLU A 79 -8.66 16.85 13.01
CA GLU A 79 -8.90 17.23 11.61
C GLU A 79 -7.67 16.92 10.74
N THR A 80 -6.48 17.29 11.23
CA THR A 80 -5.22 16.99 10.52
C THR A 80 -5.02 15.49 10.38
N MET A 81 -5.21 14.72 11.46
CA MET A 81 -5.07 13.26 11.42
C MET A 81 -6.09 12.61 10.48
N ALA A 82 -7.32 13.10 10.43
CA ALA A 82 -8.32 12.64 9.50
C ALA A 82 -7.91 12.91 8.05
N GLN A 83 -7.38 14.09 7.74
CA GLN A 83 -6.89 14.42 6.39
C GLN A 83 -5.74 13.50 5.95
N GLU A 84 -4.89 13.05 6.87
CA GLU A 84 -3.78 12.14 6.57
C GLU A 84 -4.20 10.67 6.49
N LEU A 85 -5.19 10.24 7.28
CA LEU A 85 -5.73 8.88 7.23
C LEU A 85 -6.67 8.64 6.05
N LEU A 86 -7.45 9.65 5.65
CA LEU A 86 -8.49 9.49 4.65
C LEU A 86 -7.96 8.93 3.32
N PRO A 87 -6.84 9.43 2.76
CA PRO A 87 -6.29 8.91 1.51
C PRO A 87 -5.78 7.46 1.65
N VAL A 88 -5.23 7.12 2.82
CA VAL A 88 -4.72 5.76 3.10
C VAL A 88 -5.88 4.77 3.23
N LEU A 89 -6.95 5.16 3.92
CA LEU A 89 -8.16 4.34 4.06
C LEU A 89 -8.90 4.21 2.73
N GLN A 90 -9.04 5.29 1.96
CA GLN A 90 -9.64 5.26 0.62
C GLN A 90 -8.90 4.28 -0.28
N TYR A 91 -7.58 4.40 -0.36
CA TYR A 91 -6.73 3.46 -1.10
C TYR A 91 -6.93 2.02 -0.60
N TYR A 92 -6.95 1.79 0.71
CA TYR A 92 -7.15 0.45 1.26
C TYR A 92 -8.51 -0.15 0.88
N PHE A 93 -9.60 0.61 1.00
CA PHE A 93 -10.94 0.13 0.70
C PHE A 93 -11.16 -0.12 -0.80
N GLU A 94 -10.66 0.75 -1.67
CA GLU A 94 -10.73 0.56 -3.12
C GLU A 94 -9.98 -0.72 -3.54
N ASN A 95 -8.79 -0.94 -3.00
CA ASN A 95 -7.99 -2.13 -3.33
C ASN A 95 -8.54 -3.41 -2.70
N LYS A 96 -9.06 -3.36 -1.47
CA LYS A 96 -9.70 -4.52 -0.84
C LYS A 96 -10.94 -4.95 -1.62
N ARG A 97 -11.77 -3.99 -2.04
CA ARG A 97 -12.94 -4.25 -2.88
C ARG A 97 -12.53 -4.88 -4.21
N HIS A 98 -11.48 -4.37 -4.85
CA HIS A 98 -10.92 -4.97 -6.05
C HIS A 98 -10.42 -6.41 -5.83
N ALA A 99 -9.71 -6.69 -4.74
CA ALA A 99 -9.22 -8.02 -4.42
C ALA A 99 -10.37 -9.02 -4.17
N GLU A 100 -11.43 -8.59 -3.48
CA GLU A 100 -12.63 -9.39 -3.26
C GLU A 100 -13.40 -9.65 -4.56
N GLU A 101 -13.50 -8.66 -5.45
CA GLU A 101 -14.11 -8.80 -6.78
C GLU A 101 -13.31 -9.77 -7.67
N ILE A 102 -11.98 -9.69 -7.65
CA ILE A 102 -11.11 -10.64 -8.36
C ILE A 102 -11.30 -12.05 -7.79
N SER A 103 -11.29 -12.21 -6.47
CA SER A 103 -11.49 -13.51 -5.82
C SER A 103 -12.84 -14.14 -6.19
N LYS A 104 -13.91 -13.34 -6.28
CA LYS A 104 -15.23 -13.80 -6.71
C LYS A 104 -15.22 -14.22 -8.18
N ARG A 105 -14.57 -13.46 -9.07
CA ARG A 105 -14.44 -13.82 -10.49
C ARG A 105 -13.64 -15.10 -10.70
N VAL A 106 -12.54 -15.29 -9.95
CA VAL A 106 -11.73 -16.52 -10.00
C VAL A 106 -12.51 -17.73 -9.47
N ALA A 107 -13.34 -17.55 -8.45
CA ALA A 107 -14.23 -18.61 -7.96
C ALA A 107 -15.32 -18.97 -8.99
N ALA A 108 -15.90 -17.97 -9.67
CA ALA A 108 -16.89 -18.18 -10.72
C ALA A 108 -16.31 -18.91 -11.94
N THR A 109 -15.13 -18.52 -12.42
CA THR A 109 -14.48 -19.21 -13.54
C THR A 109 -14.04 -20.63 -13.20
N LYS A 110 -13.64 -20.91 -11.96
CA LYS A 110 -13.40 -22.28 -11.49
C LYS A 110 -14.69 -23.13 -11.47
N ALA A 111 -15.82 -22.55 -11.07
CA ALA A 111 -17.10 -23.25 -11.09
C ALA A 111 -17.59 -23.54 -12.52
N GLU A 112 -17.42 -22.60 -13.45
CA GLU A 112 -17.75 -22.76 -14.88
C GLU A 112 -16.85 -23.79 -15.58
N ALA A 113 -15.57 -23.85 -15.21
CA ALA A 113 -14.65 -24.87 -15.71
C ALA A 113 -15.03 -26.28 -15.21
N GLN A 114 -15.50 -26.40 -13.96
CA GLN A 114 -15.95 -27.69 -13.40
C GLN A 114 -17.27 -28.17 -14.02
N THR A 115 -18.21 -27.27 -14.33
CA THR A 115 -19.46 -27.65 -15.02
C THR A 115 -19.24 -27.98 -16.49
N SER A 116 -18.30 -27.32 -17.17
CA SER A 116 -17.89 -27.70 -18.54
C SER A 116 -17.20 -29.06 -18.60
N ALA A 117 -16.36 -29.40 -17.61
CA ALA A 117 -15.71 -30.72 -17.53
C ALA A 117 -16.73 -31.85 -17.29
N LEU A 118 -17.72 -31.63 -16.42
CA LEU A 118 -18.79 -32.60 -16.15
C LEU A 118 -19.69 -32.86 -17.36
N HIS A 119 -19.89 -31.87 -18.23
CA HIS A 119 -20.68 -32.05 -19.45
C HIS A 119 -19.91 -32.65 -20.62
N SER A 120 -18.57 -32.64 -20.60
CA SER A 120 -17.75 -33.28 -21.64
C SER A 120 -17.45 -34.76 -21.37
N GLU A 121 -17.63 -35.25 -20.14
CA GLU A 121 -17.46 -36.68 -19.80
C GLU A 121 -18.73 -37.55 -19.99
N SER A 122 -19.89 -36.96 -20.32
CA SER A 122 -21.18 -37.70 -20.46
C SER A 122 -21.55 -38.12 -21.90
N THR A 123 -20.65 -37.97 -22.88
CA THR A 123 -20.87 -38.49 -24.25
C THR A 123 -19.65 -39.26 -24.75
N SER A 124 -19.30 -40.36 -24.09
CA SER A 124 -18.37 -41.33 -24.66
C SER A 124 -18.77 -42.74 -24.28
N SER A 125 -19.65 -43.32 -25.10
CA SER A 125 -19.82 -44.76 -25.29
C SER A 125 -20.60 -45.01 -26.58
N THR A 126 -19.90 -45.45 -27.64
CA THR A 126 -20.28 -46.52 -28.59
C THR A 126 -19.69 -46.28 -30.00
N SER A 127 -18.62 -47.05 -30.27
CA SER A 127 -18.17 -47.70 -31.54
C SER A 127 -18.36 -47.00 -32.91
N SER A 128 -17.27 -46.89 -33.68
CA SER A 128 -16.85 -47.92 -34.66
C SER A 128 -15.66 -47.46 -35.51
N GLU A 129 -14.89 -48.45 -35.94
CA GLU A 129 -13.74 -48.41 -36.85
C GLU A 129 -14.01 -47.65 -38.17
N SER A 130 -12.99 -46.91 -38.63
CA SER A 130 -12.51 -46.99 -40.01
C SER A 130 -11.17 -46.28 -40.14
N ASP A 131 -10.21 -47.02 -40.70
CA ASP A 131 -8.96 -46.53 -41.27
C ASP A 131 -9.21 -45.35 -42.22
N GLU A 132 -8.33 -44.35 -42.21
CA GLU A 132 -7.76 -43.82 -43.44
C GLU A 132 -6.49 -43.02 -43.16
N ASP A 133 -5.48 -43.40 -43.93
CA ASP A 133 -4.14 -42.88 -44.08
C ASP A 133 -4.16 -41.45 -44.67
N ALA A 134 -3.35 -40.54 -44.13
CA ALA A 134 -2.93 -39.33 -44.83
C ALA A 134 -1.77 -38.64 -44.07
N THR A 135 -0.59 -38.80 -44.64
CA THR A 135 0.61 -37.99 -44.38
C THR A 135 0.37 -36.50 -44.67
N ALA A 136 0.89 -35.62 -43.80
CA ALA A 136 1.36 -34.30 -44.21
C ALA A 136 2.44 -33.83 -43.23
N GLU A 137 3.64 -33.64 -43.78
CA GLU A 137 4.72 -32.85 -43.23
C GLU A 137 4.24 -31.43 -42.90
N GLU A 138 4.83 -30.79 -41.89
CA GLU A 138 5.59 -29.53 -42.04
C GLU A 138 5.87 -28.87 -40.68
N ASN A 139 7.18 -28.77 -40.40
CA ASN A 139 7.97 -27.78 -39.65
C ASN A 139 7.30 -26.78 -38.70
N GLY A 140 8.00 -26.55 -37.58
CA GLY A 140 7.88 -25.34 -36.78
C GLY A 140 8.68 -25.38 -35.49
N ASP A 141 10.01 -25.33 -35.62
CA ASP A 141 10.90 -24.77 -34.59
C ASP A 141 10.47 -23.32 -34.28
N ASP A 142 10.66 -22.88 -33.04
CA ASP A 142 11.05 -21.54 -32.59
C ASP A 142 10.59 -21.38 -31.12
N ASP A 143 11.48 -21.62 -30.16
CA ASP A 143 12.57 -20.76 -29.69
C ASP A 143 12.10 -19.74 -28.63
N ASP A 144 12.87 -19.80 -27.57
CA ASP A 144 12.76 -19.16 -26.28
C ASP A 144 13.34 -17.74 -26.42
N THR A 145 12.63 -16.67 -26.05
CA THR A 145 13.32 -15.45 -25.62
C THR A 145 12.47 -14.51 -24.79
N ALA A 146 12.90 -14.39 -23.53
CA ALA A 146 12.59 -13.31 -22.62
C ALA A 146 12.79 -11.92 -23.26
N THR A 147 11.81 -11.04 -23.10
CA THR A 147 11.98 -9.61 -23.39
C THR A 147 12.05 -8.84 -22.08
N GLU A 148 13.28 -8.63 -21.58
CA GLU A 148 13.57 -7.59 -20.59
C GLU A 148 13.30 -6.21 -21.22
N LYS A 149 12.46 -5.40 -20.57
CA LYS A 149 12.36 -3.97 -20.89
C LYS A 149 13.48 -3.20 -20.18
N PRO A 150 14.20 -2.30 -20.87
CA PRO A 150 15.21 -1.46 -20.24
C PRO A 150 14.58 -0.34 -19.42
N LEU A 151 15.18 -0.06 -18.25
CA LEU A 151 14.88 1.09 -17.41
C LEU A 151 15.32 2.40 -18.09
N PRO A 152 14.52 3.49 -18.03
CA PRO A 152 14.94 4.79 -18.55
C PRO A 152 15.99 5.46 -17.65
N ALA A 153 16.96 6.11 -18.31
CA ALA A 153 18.10 6.78 -17.72
C ALA A 153 17.73 7.99 -16.84
N VAL A 154 18.42 8.11 -15.71
CA VAL A 154 18.36 9.28 -14.80
C VAL A 154 19.20 10.43 -15.39
N PRO A 155 18.64 11.65 -15.56
CA PRO A 155 19.44 12.79 -15.99
C PRO A 155 20.33 13.28 -14.85
N LYS A 156 21.65 13.34 -15.11
CA LYS A 156 22.64 13.96 -14.23
C LYS A 156 22.36 15.46 -14.14
N ARG A 157 22.17 15.97 -12.93
CA ARG A 157 22.15 17.40 -12.64
C ARG A 157 23.60 17.89 -12.62
N ASN A 158 23.97 18.75 -13.57
CA ASN A 158 25.27 19.42 -13.55
C ASN A 158 25.33 20.37 -12.34
N VAL A 159 26.49 20.34 -11.69
CA VAL A 159 26.94 21.20 -10.60
C VAL A 159 27.04 22.64 -11.08
#